data_AF-A0A2T0ATC8-F1
#
_entry.id   AF-A0A2T0ATC8-F1
#
_cell.length_a   1.000
_cell.length_b   1.000
_cell.length_c   1.000
_cell.angle_alpha   90.00
_cell.angle_beta   90.00
_cell.angle_gamma   90.00
#
_symmetry.space_group_name_H-M   'P 1'
#
loop_
_entity.id
_entity.type
_entity.pdbx_description
1 polymer ?
#
loop_
_entity_poly.entity_id
_entity_poly.type
_entity_poly.pdbx_seq_one_letter_code
_entity_poly.pdbx_strand_id
1 'polypeptide(L)'
;MALSDVELTVNLYTEGDKFFDLLKAAVRDWQGGWGHERERAAYAMELYERSLKLMRAHLEEAKAKAEGGYFTDQDRKILNRTEEKLVYWEKKLEEIRK
;
A
#
# COMPACT_ATOMS: atom_id res chain seq x y z
N MET A 1 -14.78 -0.70 28.08
CA MET A 1 -14.31 -0.93 26.70
C MET A 1 -13.64 -2.29 26.68
N ALA A 2 -14.18 -3.24 25.92
CA ALA A 2 -13.54 -4.54 25.76
C ALA A 2 -12.35 -4.38 24.81
N LEU A 3 -11.24 -5.07 25.06
CA LEU A 3 -10.04 -5.06 24.21
C LEU A 3 -10.31 -5.55 22.76
N SER A 4 -11.51 -6.05 22.48
CA SER A 4 -11.97 -6.48 21.15
C SER A 4 -12.08 -5.37 20.11
N ASP A 5 -12.10 -4.11 20.54
CA ASP A 5 -12.32 -2.96 19.65
C ASP A 5 -11.01 -2.22 19.28
N VAL A 6 -9.85 -2.77 19.64
CA VAL A 6 -8.55 -2.16 19.31
C VAL A 6 -8.19 -2.51 17.86
N GLU A 7 -8.40 -1.55 16.97
CA GLU A 7 -7.91 -1.62 15.59
C GLU A 7 -6.48 -1.10 15.52
N LEU A 8 -5.54 -1.97 15.15
CA LEU A 8 -4.14 -1.62 14.89
C LEU A 8 -3.95 -1.42 13.39
N THR A 9 -3.35 -0.30 13.01
CA THR A 9 -3.18 0.08 11.60
C THR A 9 -1.71 0.32 11.26
N VAL A 10 -1.35 0.04 10.01
CA VAL A 10 -0.06 0.43 9.42
C VAL A 10 -0.27 1.72 8.65
N ASN A 11 0.55 2.74 8.94
CA ASN A 11 0.44 4.01 8.24
C ASN A 11 1.20 3.95 6.90
N LEU A 12 0.47 3.69 5.81
CA LEU A 12 1.06 3.58 4.47
C LEU A 12 1.70 4.88 3.97
N TYR A 13 1.35 6.05 4.52
CA TYR A 13 2.00 7.31 4.14
C TYR A 13 3.45 7.38 4.65
N THR A 14 3.65 7.03 5.93
CA THR A 14 4.97 7.10 6.58
C THR A 14 5.78 5.81 6.45
N GLU A 15 5.11 4.66 6.47
CA GLU A 15 5.74 3.34 6.55
C GLU A 15 5.55 2.50 5.28
N GLY A 16 4.73 2.97 4.33
CA GLY A 16 4.32 2.21 3.15
C GLY A 16 5.50 1.64 2.37
N ASP A 17 6.57 2.41 2.17
CA ASP A 17 7.73 1.93 1.39
C ASP A 17 8.37 0.68 2.01
N LYS A 18 8.58 0.71 3.34
CA LYS A 18 9.13 -0.46 4.05
C LYS A 18 8.13 -1.62 4.07
N PHE A 19 6.85 -1.32 4.23
CA PHE A 19 5.80 -2.32 4.21
C PHE A 19 5.74 -3.06 2.86
N PHE A 20 5.73 -2.34 1.74
CA PHE A 20 5.76 -2.94 0.40
C PHE A 20 7.07 -3.68 0.12
N ASP A 21 8.21 -3.17 0.57
CA ASP A 21 9.48 -3.90 0.45
C ASP A 21 9.45 -5.24 1.18
N LEU A 22 8.91 -5.28 2.40
CA LEU A 22 8.75 -6.53 3.16
C LEU A 22 7.83 -7.52 2.45
N LEU A 23 6.68 -7.06 1.95
CA LEU A 23 5.75 -7.91 1.20
C LEU A 23 6.39 -8.45 -0.08
N LYS A 24 7.10 -7.60 -0.83
CA LYS A 24 7.84 -8.01 -2.03
C LYS A 24 8.90 -9.06 -1.73
N ALA A 25 9.65 -8.89 -0.64
CA ALA A 25 10.66 -9.87 -0.22
C ALA A 25 9.99 -11.21 0.13
N ALA A 26 8.91 -11.18 0.91
CA ALA A 26 8.13 -12.35 1.28
C ALA A 26 7.58 -13.12 0.06
N VAL A 27 7.01 -12.42 -0.92
CA VAL A 27 6.51 -13.06 -2.16
C VAL A 27 7.66 -13.76 -2.90
N ARG A 28 8.78 -13.07 -3.11
CA ARG A 28 9.92 -13.61 -3.86
C ARG A 28 10.54 -14.83 -3.20
N ASP A 29 10.65 -14.81 -1.87
CA ASP A 29 11.24 -15.89 -1.10
C ASP A 29 10.35 -17.15 -1.12
N TRP A 30 9.03 -16.98 -0.98
CA TRP A 30 8.12 -18.10 -0.75
C TRP A 30 7.41 -18.63 -2.00
N GLN A 31 7.42 -17.90 -3.12
CA GLN A 31 6.76 -18.30 -4.37
C GLN A 31 7.21 -19.66 -4.91
N GLY A 32 8.50 -20.00 -4.77
CA GLY A 32 9.06 -21.28 -5.23
C GLY A 32 9.01 -22.41 -4.19
N GLY A 33 8.45 -22.13 -3.02
CA GLY A 33 8.55 -22.97 -1.83
C GLY A 33 7.54 -24.11 -1.71
N TRP A 34 7.51 -24.70 -0.53
CA TRP A 34 6.56 -25.72 -0.11
C TRP A 34 5.12 -25.18 -0.11
N GLY A 35 4.10 -26.04 -0.01
CA GLY A 35 2.69 -25.63 -0.14
C GLY A 35 2.30 -24.45 0.76
N HIS A 36 2.67 -24.51 2.05
CA HIS A 36 2.41 -23.45 3.03
C HIS A 36 3.26 -22.17 2.82
N GLU A 37 4.38 -22.25 2.11
CA GLU A 37 5.15 -21.07 1.68
C GLU A 37 4.42 -20.36 0.54
N ARG A 38 3.96 -21.12 -0.45
CA ARG A 38 3.17 -20.57 -1.55
C ARG A 38 1.87 -19.91 -1.08
N GLU A 39 1.21 -20.46 -0.08
CA GLU A 39 0.06 -19.82 0.58
C GLU A 39 0.43 -18.49 1.25
N ARG A 40 1.57 -18.44 1.96
CA ARG A 40 2.08 -17.19 2.56
C ARG A 40 2.45 -16.15 1.48
N ALA A 41 3.04 -16.58 0.37
CA ALA A 41 3.32 -15.71 -0.78
C ALA A 41 2.03 -15.14 -1.38
N ALA A 42 1.01 -15.97 -1.56
CA ALA A 42 -0.30 -15.53 -2.06
C ALA A 42 -0.96 -14.52 -1.11
N TYR A 43 -0.87 -14.74 0.20
CA TYR A 43 -1.38 -13.79 1.18
C TYR A 43 -0.60 -12.46 1.18
N ALA A 44 0.74 -12.51 1.08
CA ALA A 44 1.56 -11.30 0.95
C ALA A 44 1.21 -10.50 -0.32
N MET A 45 0.92 -11.20 -1.43
CA MET A 45 0.43 -10.59 -2.67
C MET A 45 -0.93 -9.91 -2.47
N GLU A 46 -1.88 -10.57 -1.80
CA GLU A 46 -3.19 -9.98 -1.50
C GLU A 46 -3.06 -8.69 -0.65
N LEU A 47 -2.23 -8.73 0.40
CA LEU A 47 -1.97 -7.55 1.24
C LEU A 47 -1.35 -6.40 0.45
N TYR A 48 -0.45 -6.71 -0.48
CA TYR A 48 0.18 -5.73 -1.35
C TYR A 48 -0.89 -5.03 -2.21
N GLU A 49 -1.72 -5.81 -2.91
CA GLU A 49 -2.78 -5.30 -3.79
C GLU A 49 -3.82 -4.47 -3.04
N ARG A 50 -4.27 -4.96 -1.87
CA ARG A 50 -5.23 -4.24 -1.01
C ARG A 50 -4.66 -2.91 -0.54
N SER A 51 -3.38 -2.88 -0.18
CA SER A 51 -2.71 -1.66 0.30
C SER A 51 -2.57 -0.62 -0.80
N LEU A 52 -2.22 -1.02 -2.03
CA LEU A 52 -2.24 -0.11 -3.19
C LEU A 52 -3.65 0.42 -3.47
N LYS A 53 -4.67 -0.44 -3.40
CA LYS A 53 -6.06 -0.02 -3.60
C LYS A 53 -6.50 1.00 -2.56
N LEU A 54 -6.13 0.82 -1.29
CA LEU A 54 -6.40 1.78 -0.22
C LEU A 54 -5.69 3.12 -0.46
N MET A 55 -4.40 3.08 -0.83
CA MET A 55 -3.66 4.30 -1.16
C MET A 55 -4.30 5.07 -2.32
N ARG A 56 -4.70 4.36 -3.39
CA ARG A 56 -5.39 4.96 -4.53
C ARG A 56 -6.72 5.60 -4.13
N ALA A 57 -7.56 4.87 -3.39
CA ALA A 57 -8.85 5.38 -2.93
C ALA A 57 -8.68 6.65 -2.06
N HIS A 58 -7.69 6.65 -1.17
CA HIS A 58 -7.41 7.81 -0.32
C HIS A 58 -6.89 9.02 -1.12
N LEU A 59 -6.04 8.79 -2.13
CA LEU A 59 -5.60 9.83 -3.05
C LEU A 59 -6.76 10.47 -3.81
N GLU A 60 -7.68 9.66 -4.35
CA GLU A 60 -8.85 10.17 -5.07
C GLU A 60 -9.78 10.97 -4.14
N GLU A 61 -10.01 10.49 -2.93
CA GLU A 61 -10.78 11.23 -1.91
C GLU A 61 -10.12 12.58 -1.56
N ALA A 62 -8.79 12.59 -1.40
CA ALA A 62 -8.06 13.80 -1.08
C ALA A 62 -8.03 14.80 -2.26
N LYS A 63 -7.92 14.32 -3.51
CA LYS A 63 -8.05 15.14 -4.72
C LYS A 63 -9.44 15.78 -4.82
N ALA A 64 -10.51 15.01 -4.60
CA ALA A 64 -11.87 15.54 -4.59
C ALA A 64 -12.09 16.62 -3.52
N LYS A 65 -11.49 16.45 -2.32
CA LYS A 65 -11.54 17.47 -1.26
C LYS A 65 -10.74 18.72 -1.61
N ALA A 66 -9.61 18.58 -2.30
CA ALA A 66 -8.81 19.69 -2.78
C ALA A 66 -9.59 20.59 -3.76
N GLU A 67 -10.35 19.97 -4.67
CA GLU A 67 -11.24 20.67 -5.60
C GLU A 67 -12.38 21.42 -4.89
N GLY A 68 -12.75 20.99 -3.67
CA GLY A 68 -13.79 21.58 -2.82
C GLY A 68 -13.41 22.83 -2.02
N GLY A 69 -12.16 23.30 -2.08
CA GLY A 69 -11.81 24.67 -1.67
C GLY A 69 -10.83 24.87 -0.50
N TYR A 70 -10.21 23.83 0.06
CA TYR A 70 -9.08 23.98 0.99
C TYR A 70 -7.89 23.13 0.50
N PHE A 71 -6.95 23.77 -0.20
CA PHE A 71 -5.80 23.08 -0.78
C PHE A 71 -4.57 23.97 -0.75
N THR A 72 -3.71 23.74 0.23
CA THR A 72 -2.45 24.47 0.37
C THR A 72 -1.37 23.89 -0.56
N ASP A 73 -0.30 24.64 -0.79
CA ASP A 73 0.88 24.12 -1.51
C ASP A 73 1.51 22.90 -0.82
N GLN A 74 1.37 22.81 0.51
CA GLN A 74 1.86 21.67 1.28
C GLN A 74 1.01 20.43 1.00
N ASP A 75 -0.33 20.57 0.95
CA ASP A 75 -1.24 19.47 0.60
C ASP A 75 -0.94 18.95 -0.80
N ARG A 76 -0.70 19.86 -1.77
CA ARG A 76 -0.32 19.49 -3.13
C ARG A 76 0.98 18.68 -3.18
N LYS A 77 2.01 19.10 -2.44
CA LYS A 77 3.27 18.34 -2.35
C LYS A 77 3.08 16.96 -1.76
N ILE A 78 2.24 16.83 -0.74
CA ILE A 78 1.93 15.56 -0.09
C ILE A 78 1.22 14.61 -1.06
N LEU A 79 0.22 15.10 -1.81
CA LEU A 79 -0.51 14.30 -2.79
C LEU A 79 0.40 13.84 -3.93
N ASN A 80 1.18 14.76 -4.52
CA ASN A 80 2.10 14.42 -5.61
C ASN A 80 3.10 13.33 -5.18
N ARG A 81 3.70 13.48 -3.98
CA ARG A 81 4.63 12.48 -3.45
C ARG A 81 3.95 11.13 -3.22
N THR A 82 2.71 11.13 -2.75
CA THR A 82 1.96 9.90 -2.49
C THR A 82 1.57 9.21 -3.81
N GLU A 83 1.24 9.99 -4.84
CA GLU A 83 0.97 9.50 -6.19
C GLU A 83 2.22 8.89 -6.84
N GLU A 84 3.38 9.55 -6.72
CA GLU A 84 4.67 9.00 -7.18
C GLU A 84 4.99 7.65 -6.52
N LYS A 85 4.77 7.55 -5.19
CA LYS A 85 4.92 6.28 -4.46
C LYS A 85 3.96 5.21 -4.96
N LEU A 86 2.69 5.55 -5.17
CA LEU A 86 1.68 4.62 -5.67
C LEU A 86 2.12 4.04 -7.03
N VAL A 87 2.49 4.92 -7.98
CA VAL A 87 2.95 4.52 -9.32
C VAL A 87 4.18 3.63 -9.24
N TYR A 88 5.15 3.99 -8.39
CA TYR A 88 6.35 3.19 -8.17
C TYR A 88 5.99 1.76 -7.71
N TRP A 89 5.13 1.63 -6.71
CA TRP A 89 4.80 0.34 -6.12
C TRP A 89 3.85 -0.50 -6.98
N GLU A 90 2.99 0.13 -7.79
CA GLU A 90 2.20 -0.54 -8.83
C GLU A 90 3.10 -1.18 -9.88
N LYS A 91 4.10 -0.43 -10.36
CA LYS A 91 5.10 -0.98 -11.29
C LYS A 91 5.87 -2.14 -10.67
N LYS A 92 6.21 -2.07 -9.38
CA LYS A 92 6.85 -3.19 -8.67
C LYS A 92 5.95 -4.40 -8.53
N LEU A 93 4.65 -4.21 -8.33
CA LEU A 93 3.70 -5.31 -8.33
C LEU A 93 3.66 -6.02 -9.69
N GLU A 94 3.65 -5.26 -10.79
CA GLU A 94 3.71 -5.82 -12.15
C GLU A 94 5.00 -6.61 -12.40
N GLU A 95 6.14 -6.14 -11.88
CA GLU A 95 7.40 -6.87 -11.96
C GLU A 95 7.37 -8.20 -11.20
N ILE A 96 6.67 -8.28 -10.06
CA ILE A 96 6.57 -9.49 -9.24
C ILE A 96 5.63 -10.53 -9.87
N ARG A 97 4.60 -10.08 -10.60
CA ARG A 97 3.62 -10.95 -11.27
C ARG A 97 4.16 -11.63 -12.53
N LYS A 98 5.28 -11.18 -13.08
CA LYS A 98 5.95 -11.75 -14.26
C LYS A 98 6.82 -12.92 -13.87
#